data_AF-A0A9E0XU86-F1
#
_entry.id   AF-A0A9E0XU86-F1
#
_cell.length_a   1.000
_cell.length_b   1.000
_cell.length_c   1.000
_cell.angle_alpha   90.00
_cell.angle_beta   90.00
_cell.angle_gamma   90.00
#
_symmetry.space_group_name_H-M   'P 1'
#
loop_
_entity.id
_entity.type
_entity.pdbx_description
1 polymer ?
#
loop_
_entity_poly.entity_id
_entity_poly.type
_entity_poly.pdbx_seq_one_letter_code
_entity_poly.pdbx_strand_id
1 'polypeptide(L)'
;MEPVNLELQRYLRYGDSIACAVFLADTLWRARKAKNKLKFWKTGWFELLTCIPNLASPTASPALYGFLRIIRGLRVIRASIEISKCFFGKKRNYALAFISFILLISICVGGLLVLNFEANAKGANIRDSADAIWWAVSTITTVGYGDTYPVTLEGRIIGMFLMFAGISLFGVVSGLLASLFLNLTNEQIDMKNRELSSAISKLELENAELKRRIKNLRGKSGE
;
A
#
# COMPACT_ATOMS: atom_id res chain seq x y z
N MET A 1 -34.45 15.30 -11.70
CA MET A 1 -34.22 16.32 -10.66
C MET A 1 -34.67 15.72 -9.34
N GLU A 2 -33.71 15.21 -8.58
CA GLU A 2 -33.78 15.16 -7.12
C GLU A 2 -32.47 15.81 -6.66
N PRO A 3 -32.51 16.91 -5.89
CA PRO A 3 -31.29 17.57 -5.45
C PRO A 3 -30.53 16.60 -4.56
N VAL A 4 -29.28 16.27 -4.92
CA VAL A 4 -28.34 15.55 -4.06
C VAL A 4 -28.42 16.16 -2.66
N ASN A 5 -28.97 15.39 -1.72
CA ASN A 5 -29.38 15.87 -0.40
C ASN A 5 -28.30 16.74 0.25
N LEU A 6 -28.63 18.02 0.47
CA LEU A 6 -27.79 19.01 1.17
C LEU A 6 -27.29 18.48 2.53
N GLU A 7 -28.07 17.62 3.16
CA GLU A 7 -27.73 16.91 4.39
C GLU A 7 -26.53 15.96 4.20
N LEU A 8 -26.48 15.18 3.11
CA LEU A 8 -25.34 14.30 2.84
C LEU A 8 -24.05 15.11 2.59
N GLN A 9 -24.15 16.22 1.87
CA GLN A 9 -23.02 17.15 1.69
C GLN A 9 -22.59 17.81 3.02
N ARG A 10 -23.53 18.08 3.93
CA ARG A 10 -23.26 18.65 5.25
C ARG A 10 -22.59 17.65 6.18
N TYR A 11 -23.05 16.39 6.21
CA TYR A 11 -22.42 15.30 6.95
C TYR A 11 -21.00 15.01 6.45
N LEU A 12 -20.80 14.99 5.13
CA LEU A 12 -19.47 14.83 4.51
C LEU A 12 -18.55 16.00 4.88
N ARG A 13 -19.04 17.25 4.84
CA ARG A 13 -18.27 18.44 5.24
C ARG A 13 -17.92 18.43 6.73
N TYR A 14 -18.83 17.94 7.57
CA TYR A 14 -18.60 17.82 9.01
C TYR A 14 -17.53 16.76 9.32
N GLY A 15 -17.61 15.59 8.67
CA GLY A 15 -16.59 14.53 8.77
C GLY A 15 -15.20 15.00 8.31
N ASP A 16 -15.13 15.69 7.16
CA ASP A 16 -13.89 16.28 6.66
C ASP A 16 -13.33 17.34 7.61
N SER A 17 -14.19 18.13 8.26
CA SER A 17 -13.78 19.18 9.21
C SER A 17 -13.16 18.60 10.48
N ILE A 18 -13.74 17.52 11.01
CA ILE A 18 -13.20 16.81 12.17
C ILE A 18 -11.86 16.17 11.83
N ALA A 19 -11.77 15.49 10.67
CA ALA A 19 -10.52 14.91 10.20
C ALA A 19 -9.44 15.99 9.99
N CYS A 20 -9.80 17.18 9.48
CA CYS A 20 -8.90 18.33 9.39
C CYS A 20 -8.42 18.80 10.76
N ALA A 21 -9.32 18.96 11.74
CA ALA A 21 -8.95 19.43 13.08
C ALA A 21 -7.98 18.47 13.79
N VAL A 22 -8.22 17.16 13.69
CA VAL A 22 -7.36 16.13 14.29
C VAL A 22 -5.97 16.13 13.64
N PHE A 23 -5.89 16.21 12.31
CA PHE A 23 -4.61 16.27 11.60
C PHE A 23 -3.84 17.57 11.88
N LEU A 24 -4.53 18.71 11.91
CA LEU A 24 -3.92 20.01 12.21
C LEU A 24 -3.34 19.99 13.63
N ALA A 25 -4.05 19.38 14.58
CA ALA A 25 -3.57 19.15 15.94
C ALA A 25 -2.34 18.22 15.98
N ASP A 26 -2.35 17.12 15.21
CA ASP A 26 -1.20 16.19 15.11
C ASP A 26 0.04 16.88 14.50
N THR A 27 -0.13 17.65 13.41
CA THR A 27 0.95 18.41 12.78
C THR A 27 1.48 19.52 13.70
N LEU A 28 0.61 20.23 14.42
CA LEU A 28 1.00 21.22 15.43
C LEU A 28 1.77 20.58 16.58
N TRP A 29 1.36 19.39 17.03
CA TRP A 29 2.08 18.64 18.06
C TRP A 29 3.47 18.24 17.56
N ARG A 30 3.57 17.65 16.38
CA ARG A 30 4.85 17.26 15.76
C ARG A 30 5.76 18.45 15.52
N ALA A 31 5.21 19.58 15.08
CA ALA A 31 5.92 20.85 14.93
C ALA A 31 6.47 21.38 16.26
N ARG A 32 5.70 21.25 17.35
CA ARG A 32 6.13 21.65 18.71
C ARG A 32 7.21 20.73 19.28
N LYS A 33 7.20 19.44 18.95
CA LYS A 33 8.14 18.44 19.48
C LYS A 33 9.44 18.30 18.67
N ALA A 34 9.51 18.89 17.47
CA ALA A 34 10.68 18.82 16.60
C ALA A 34 11.83 19.74 17.08
N LYS A 35 13.00 19.17 17.35
CA LYS A 35 14.20 19.89 17.85
C LYS A 35 14.77 20.91 16.84
N ASN A 36 14.58 20.72 15.52
CA ASN A 36 15.06 21.62 14.46
C ASN A 36 13.92 22.19 13.62
N LYS A 37 13.40 23.35 14.02
CA LYS A 37 12.22 24.01 13.44
C LYS A 37 12.38 24.40 11.96
N LEU A 38 13.59 24.75 11.52
CA LEU A 38 13.86 25.21 10.14
C LEU A 38 13.80 24.10 9.08
N LYS A 39 14.30 22.90 9.41
CA LYS A 39 14.23 21.73 8.50
C LYS A 39 12.81 21.17 8.43
N PHE A 40 12.07 21.24 9.54
CA PHE A 40 10.65 20.89 9.57
C PHE A 40 9.81 21.83 8.70
N TRP A 41 10.05 23.15 8.72
CA TRP A 41 9.31 24.09 7.87
C TRP A 41 9.61 23.95 6.37
N LYS A 42 10.85 23.63 5.98
CA LYS A 42 11.20 23.40 4.56
C LYS A 42 10.58 22.12 3.97
N THR A 43 10.30 21.09 4.78
CA THR A 43 9.66 19.85 4.33
C THR A 43 8.14 19.83 4.61
N GLY A 44 7.70 20.53 5.67
CA GLY A 44 6.34 20.58 6.18
C GLY A 44 5.44 21.67 5.57
N TRP A 45 5.96 22.55 4.72
CA TRP A 45 5.10 23.52 4.02
C TRP A 45 4.03 22.83 3.15
N PHE A 46 4.31 21.65 2.60
CA PHE A 46 3.33 20.80 1.92
C PHE A 46 2.25 20.24 2.87
N GLU A 47 2.58 19.97 4.14
CA GLU A 47 1.62 19.51 5.16
C GLU A 47 0.71 20.65 5.61
N LEU A 48 1.26 21.86 5.72
CA LEU A 48 0.49 23.09 5.96
C LEU A 48 -0.48 23.36 4.81
N LEU A 49 -0.01 23.21 3.57
CA LEU A 49 -0.81 23.38 2.35
C LEU A 49 -2.02 22.42 2.32
N THR A 50 -1.90 21.21 2.89
CA THR A 50 -3.00 20.25 3.03
C THR A 50 -3.98 20.53 4.19
N CYS A 51 -3.62 21.41 5.15
CA CYS A 51 -4.49 21.80 6.28
C CYS A 51 -5.32 23.07 6.01
N ILE A 52 -4.97 23.87 5.00
CA ILE A 52 -5.71 25.06 4.56
C ILE A 52 -7.08 24.81 3.85
N PRO A 53 -7.45 23.62 3.30
CA PRO A 53 -8.53 23.57 2.31
C PRO A 53 -9.97 23.68 2.82
N ASN A 54 -10.21 23.89 4.12
CA ASN A 54 -11.58 24.11 4.61
C ASN A 54 -11.97 25.60 4.74
N LEU A 55 -11.08 26.54 4.39
CA LEU A 55 -11.40 27.97 4.35
C LEU A 55 -11.62 28.50 2.92
N ALA A 56 -11.86 27.61 1.95
CA ALA A 56 -12.39 28.02 0.66
C ALA A 56 -13.89 28.29 0.81
N SER A 57 -14.20 29.49 1.33
CA SER A 57 -15.52 30.10 1.22
C SER A 57 -15.99 30.15 -0.25
N PRO A 58 -17.28 30.34 -0.55
CA PRO A 58 -17.88 30.24 -1.90
C PRO A 58 -17.34 31.23 -2.96
N THR A 59 -16.29 31.98 -2.67
CA THR A 59 -15.76 33.08 -3.48
C THR A 59 -14.54 32.71 -4.34
N ALA A 60 -14.01 31.48 -4.25
CA ALA A 60 -12.86 31.05 -5.05
C ALA A 60 -13.29 30.49 -6.42
N SER A 61 -12.49 30.80 -7.45
CA SER A 61 -12.75 30.43 -8.85
C SER A 61 -12.82 28.90 -9.07
N PRO A 62 -13.70 28.40 -9.98
CA PRO A 62 -13.96 26.98 -10.17
C PRO A 62 -12.74 26.13 -10.57
N ALA A 63 -11.73 26.73 -11.20
CA ALA A 63 -10.48 26.06 -11.57
C ALA A 63 -9.62 25.65 -10.36
N LEU A 64 -9.60 26.49 -9.30
CA LEU A 64 -8.87 26.18 -8.06
C LEU A 64 -9.55 25.03 -7.29
N TYR A 65 -10.88 24.91 -7.38
CA TYR A 65 -11.62 23.82 -6.73
C TYR A 65 -11.24 22.44 -7.28
N GLY A 66 -11.00 22.32 -8.59
CA GLY A 66 -10.52 21.08 -9.22
C GLY A 66 -9.14 20.65 -8.74
N PHE A 67 -8.18 21.59 -8.70
CA PHE A 67 -6.83 21.35 -8.19
C PHE A 67 -6.82 20.98 -6.70
N LEU A 68 -7.67 21.63 -5.90
CA LEU A 68 -7.83 21.34 -4.46
C LEU A 68 -8.44 19.95 -4.18
N ARG A 69 -9.29 19.42 -5.08
CA ARG A 69 -9.82 18.05 -4.97
C ARG A 69 -8.75 16.98 -5.18
N ILE A 70 -7.81 17.18 -6.11
CA ILE A 70 -6.71 16.24 -6.36
C ILE A 70 -5.76 16.19 -5.14
N ILE A 71 -5.56 17.32 -4.47
CA ILE A 71 -4.79 17.41 -3.22
C ILE A 71 -5.41 16.57 -2.09
N ARG A 72 -6.74 16.35 -2.06
CA ARG A 72 -7.40 15.43 -1.10
C ARG A 72 -6.96 13.97 -1.28
N GLY A 73 -6.78 13.51 -2.53
CA GLY A 73 -6.30 12.15 -2.81
C GLY A 73 -4.86 11.93 -2.32
N LEU A 74 -4.02 12.95 -2.46
CA LEU A 74 -2.64 12.95 -1.96
C LEU A 74 -2.54 12.81 -0.43
N ARG A 75 -3.52 13.34 0.32
CA ARG A 75 -3.59 13.23 1.78
C ARG A 75 -3.77 11.79 2.25
N VAL A 76 -4.61 11.01 1.56
CA VAL A 76 -4.87 9.60 1.86
C VAL A 76 -3.64 8.74 1.58
N ILE A 77 -2.97 9.01 0.45
CA ILE A 77 -1.72 8.34 0.08
C ILE A 77 -0.61 8.62 1.10
N ARG A 78 -0.56 9.82 1.69
CA ARG A 78 0.43 10.12 2.74
C ARG A 78 0.05 9.58 4.11
N ALA A 79 -1.23 9.67 4.50
CA ALA A 79 -1.71 9.10 5.76
C ALA A 79 -1.44 7.59 5.82
N SER A 80 -1.62 6.88 4.70
CA SER A 80 -1.28 5.46 4.62
C SER A 80 0.22 5.20 4.80
N ILE A 81 1.11 6.05 4.24
CA ILE A 81 2.57 5.96 4.40
C ILE A 81 3.03 6.30 5.84
N GLU A 82 2.41 7.28 6.50
CA GLU A 82 2.79 7.70 7.86
C GLU A 82 2.37 6.65 8.90
N ILE A 83 1.17 6.08 8.74
CA ILE A 83 0.69 4.92 9.52
C ILE A 83 1.58 3.69 9.26
N SER A 84 2.10 3.53 8.03
CA SER A 84 3.04 2.45 7.68
C SER A 84 4.26 2.45 8.58
N LYS A 85 4.89 3.62 8.82
CA LYS A 85 6.12 3.71 9.62
C LYS A 85 5.94 3.29 11.08
N CYS A 86 4.72 3.40 11.61
CA CYS A 86 4.39 2.97 12.97
C CYS A 86 4.13 1.46 13.06
N PHE A 87 3.76 0.80 11.95
CA PHE A 87 3.42 -0.63 11.87
C PHE A 87 4.54 -1.54 11.36
N PHE A 88 5.62 -0.98 10.80
CA PHE A 88 6.79 -1.71 10.26
C PHE A 88 7.59 -2.52 11.31
N GLY A 89 7.13 -2.61 12.55
CA GLY A 89 7.83 -3.26 13.65
C GLY A 89 7.80 -4.80 13.65
N LYS A 90 6.69 -5.48 13.31
CA LYS A 90 6.59 -6.95 13.53
C LYS A 90 5.62 -7.67 12.56
N LYS A 91 6.16 -8.67 11.83
CA LYS A 91 5.54 -9.81 11.09
C LYS A 91 4.96 -9.60 9.66
N ARG A 92 5.34 -10.54 8.78
CA ARG A 92 4.98 -10.73 7.35
C ARG A 92 3.46 -10.80 7.06
N ASN A 93 2.62 -11.11 8.06
CA ASN A 93 1.16 -11.20 7.90
C ASN A 93 0.43 -9.85 7.82
N TYR A 94 1.04 -8.74 8.30
CA TYR A 94 0.36 -7.43 8.27
C TYR A 94 0.51 -6.69 6.94
N ALA A 95 1.49 -7.05 6.09
CA ALA A 95 1.68 -6.43 4.79
C ALA A 95 0.51 -6.69 3.83
N LEU A 96 -0.03 -7.91 3.84
CA LEU A 96 -1.21 -8.28 3.04
C LEU A 96 -2.48 -7.56 3.51
N ALA A 97 -2.73 -7.54 4.83
CA ALA A 97 -3.85 -6.82 5.41
C ALA A 97 -3.77 -5.31 5.11
N PHE A 98 -2.57 -4.76 5.15
CA PHE A 98 -2.30 -3.36 4.83
C PHE A 98 -2.57 -3.01 3.36
N ILE A 99 -2.10 -3.83 2.43
CA ILE A 99 -2.34 -3.62 0.99
C ILE A 99 -3.83 -3.76 0.68
N SER A 100 -4.50 -4.76 1.24
CA SER A 100 -5.96 -4.92 1.11
C SER A 100 -6.71 -3.69 1.63
N PHE A 101 -6.30 -3.14 2.77
CA PHE A 101 -6.89 -1.93 3.33
C PHE A 101 -6.67 -0.67 2.46
N ILE A 102 -5.47 -0.49 1.91
CA ILE A 102 -5.18 0.60 0.96
C ILE A 102 -6.05 0.49 -0.28
N LEU A 103 -6.19 -0.71 -0.84
CA LEU A 103 -6.98 -0.93 -2.04
C LEU A 103 -8.46 -0.65 -1.80
N LEU A 104 -8.99 -1.09 -0.66
CA LEU A 104 -10.36 -0.79 -0.25
C LEU A 104 -10.61 0.72 -0.20
N ILE A 105 -9.70 1.46 0.43
CA ILE A 105 -9.77 2.93 0.47
C ILE A 105 -9.67 3.52 -0.94
N SER A 106 -8.77 3.01 -1.78
CA SER A 106 -8.59 3.48 -3.16
C SER A 106 -9.84 3.28 -4.01
N ILE A 107 -10.56 2.17 -3.82
CA ILE A 107 -11.85 1.90 -4.48
C ILE A 107 -12.89 2.94 -4.03
N CYS A 108 -13.05 3.14 -2.71
CA CYS A 108 -14.02 4.09 -2.19
C CYS A 108 -13.73 5.53 -2.65
N VAL A 109 -12.47 5.97 -2.55
CA VAL A 109 -12.07 7.32 -2.94
C VAL A 109 -12.11 7.51 -4.45
N GLY A 110 -11.60 6.54 -5.22
CA GLY A 110 -11.61 6.59 -6.68
C GLY A 110 -13.03 6.62 -7.24
N GLY A 111 -13.92 5.77 -6.73
CA GLY A 111 -15.34 5.78 -7.10
C GLY A 111 -16.02 7.11 -6.76
N LEU A 112 -15.83 7.64 -5.55
CA LEU A 112 -16.42 8.92 -5.13
C LEU A 112 -15.91 10.11 -5.96
N LEU A 113 -14.61 10.14 -6.26
CA LEU A 113 -14.02 11.21 -7.06
C LEU A 113 -14.56 11.17 -8.49
N VAL A 114 -14.57 9.99 -9.13
CA VAL A 114 -15.11 9.83 -10.48
C VAL A 114 -16.59 10.17 -10.53
N LEU A 115 -17.39 9.69 -9.59
CA LEU A 115 -18.81 10.06 -9.49
C LEU A 115 -19.00 11.58 -9.43
N ASN A 116 -18.14 12.30 -8.71
CA ASN A 116 -18.28 13.75 -8.58
C ASN A 116 -17.98 14.52 -9.87
N PHE A 117 -17.06 14.03 -10.70
CA PHE A 117 -16.74 14.63 -12.00
C PHE A 117 -17.71 14.18 -13.09
N GLU A 118 -18.13 12.93 -13.05
CA GLU A 118 -19.03 12.32 -14.05
C GLU A 118 -20.50 12.69 -13.83
N ALA A 119 -20.95 12.96 -12.59
CA ALA A 119 -22.36 13.25 -12.29
C ALA A 119 -22.95 14.43 -13.07
N ASN A 120 -22.12 15.41 -13.48
CA ASN A 120 -22.56 16.58 -14.25
C ASN A 120 -22.09 16.57 -15.72
N ALA A 121 -21.40 15.51 -16.16
CA ALA A 121 -20.84 15.43 -17.50
C ALA A 121 -21.87 14.90 -18.52
N LYS A 122 -21.90 15.49 -19.73
CA LYS A 122 -22.78 15.02 -20.81
C LYS A 122 -22.24 13.70 -21.36
N GLY A 123 -23.06 12.65 -21.33
CA GLY A 123 -22.71 11.31 -21.83
C GLY A 123 -22.04 10.39 -20.80
N ALA A 124 -21.99 10.79 -19.52
CA ALA A 124 -21.50 9.92 -18.45
C ALA A 124 -22.45 8.73 -18.20
N ASN A 125 -21.87 7.54 -18.02
CA ASN A 125 -22.58 6.32 -17.63
C ASN A 125 -22.46 5.99 -16.13
N ILE A 126 -21.62 6.70 -15.38
CA ILE A 126 -21.49 6.59 -13.92
C ILE A 126 -22.42 7.63 -13.30
N ARG A 127 -23.60 7.21 -12.83
CA ARG A 127 -24.63 8.13 -12.34
C ARG A 127 -24.89 8.01 -10.84
N ASP A 128 -24.74 6.80 -10.31
CA ASP A 128 -24.96 6.50 -8.90
C ASP A 128 -23.71 5.98 -8.20
N SER A 129 -23.73 6.01 -6.87
CA SER A 129 -22.63 5.51 -6.03
C SER A 129 -22.36 4.01 -6.23
N ALA A 130 -23.39 3.23 -6.54
CA ALA A 130 -23.26 1.81 -6.86
C ALA A 130 -22.44 1.59 -8.14
N ASP A 131 -22.76 2.32 -9.21
CA ASP A 131 -22.03 2.27 -10.49
C ASP A 131 -20.58 2.69 -10.32
N ALA A 132 -20.33 3.71 -9.49
CA ALA A 132 -19.00 4.21 -9.24
C ALA A 132 -18.11 3.21 -8.48
N ILE A 133 -18.69 2.51 -7.49
CA ILE A 133 -17.99 1.43 -6.77
C ILE A 133 -17.79 0.23 -7.69
N TRP A 134 -18.80 -0.15 -8.47
CA TRP A 134 -18.71 -1.22 -9.45
C TRP A 134 -17.57 -0.97 -10.45
N TRP A 135 -17.54 0.22 -11.04
CA TRP A 135 -16.46 0.65 -11.92
C TRP A 135 -15.09 0.61 -11.25
N ALA A 136 -14.98 1.11 -10.02
CA ALA A 136 -13.71 1.14 -9.30
C ALA A 136 -13.20 -0.28 -8.99
N VAL A 137 -14.10 -1.19 -8.60
CA VAL A 137 -13.78 -2.61 -8.37
C VAL A 137 -13.38 -3.30 -9.67
N SER A 138 -14.14 -3.14 -10.75
CA SER A 138 -13.83 -3.78 -12.04
C SER A 138 -12.53 -3.26 -12.65
N THR A 139 -12.20 -1.98 -12.43
CA THR A 139 -10.96 -1.36 -12.89
C THR A 139 -9.75 -1.82 -12.08
N ILE A 140 -9.82 -1.81 -10.74
CA ILE A 140 -8.68 -2.17 -9.89
C ILE A 140 -8.35 -3.66 -9.95
N THR A 141 -9.37 -4.50 -10.16
CA THR A 141 -9.19 -5.95 -10.40
C THR A 141 -8.75 -6.27 -11.83
N THR A 142 -8.62 -5.24 -12.67
CA THR A 142 -8.24 -5.34 -14.09
C THR A 142 -9.21 -6.16 -14.95
N VAL A 143 -10.45 -6.37 -14.48
CA VAL A 143 -11.50 -7.06 -15.25
C VAL A 143 -12.02 -6.16 -16.36
N GLY A 144 -12.39 -4.92 -16.03
CA GLY A 144 -12.74 -3.87 -16.98
C GLY A 144 -13.84 -4.25 -17.98
N TYR A 145 -15.04 -4.61 -17.50
CA TYR A 145 -16.18 -4.99 -18.35
C TYR A 145 -16.53 -3.96 -19.44
N GLY A 146 -16.25 -2.68 -19.20
CA GLY A 146 -16.48 -1.59 -20.18
C GLY A 146 -17.92 -1.09 -20.24
N ASP A 147 -18.78 -1.58 -19.36
CA ASP A 147 -20.16 -1.14 -19.15
C ASP A 147 -20.23 0.26 -18.50
N THR A 148 -19.32 0.52 -17.56
CA THR A 148 -19.14 1.79 -16.86
C THR A 148 -17.72 2.32 -17.10
N TYR A 149 -17.57 3.62 -17.37
CA TYR A 149 -16.25 4.24 -17.58
C TYR A 149 -16.31 5.77 -17.50
N PRO A 150 -15.24 6.44 -17.01
CA PRO A 150 -15.17 7.90 -16.98
C PRO A 150 -15.03 8.48 -18.39
N VAL A 151 -15.89 9.46 -18.73
CA VAL A 151 -15.79 10.21 -19.99
C VAL A 151 -15.02 11.52 -19.82
N THR A 152 -14.92 12.06 -18.60
CA THR A 152 -14.20 13.28 -18.27
C THR A 152 -12.68 13.07 -18.25
N LEU A 153 -11.93 14.13 -18.54
CA LEU A 153 -10.45 14.10 -18.48
C LEU A 153 -9.97 13.80 -17.06
N GLU A 154 -10.59 14.44 -16.07
CA GLU A 154 -10.28 14.27 -14.65
C GLU A 154 -10.59 12.85 -14.19
N GLY A 155 -11.75 12.30 -14.57
CA GLY A 155 -12.12 10.93 -14.26
C GLY A 155 -11.16 9.91 -14.86
N ARG A 156 -10.68 10.14 -16.10
CA ARG A 156 -9.67 9.29 -16.74
C ARG A 156 -8.32 9.34 -16.04
N ILE A 157 -7.87 10.51 -15.57
CA ILE A 157 -6.64 10.62 -14.79
C ILE A 157 -6.73 9.82 -13.49
N ILE A 158 -7.87 9.91 -12.78
CA ILE A 158 -8.12 9.11 -11.58
C ILE A 158 -8.11 7.61 -11.92
N GLY A 159 -8.75 7.22 -13.03
CA GLY A 159 -8.73 5.85 -13.53
C GLY A 159 -7.32 5.32 -13.80
N MET A 160 -6.42 6.11 -14.38
CA MET A 160 -5.03 5.70 -14.58
C MET A 160 -4.32 5.37 -13.26
N PHE A 161 -4.47 6.21 -12.23
CA PHE A 161 -3.90 5.92 -10.91
C PHE A 161 -4.51 4.66 -10.29
N LEU A 162 -5.82 4.44 -10.46
CA LEU A 162 -6.50 3.25 -9.96
C LEU A 162 -6.01 1.96 -10.66
N MET A 163 -5.74 2.02 -11.96
CA MET A 163 -5.14 0.92 -12.72
C MET A 163 -3.73 0.58 -12.23
N PHE A 164 -2.87 1.58 -11.98
CA PHE A 164 -1.54 1.34 -11.40
C PHE A 164 -1.62 0.71 -10.00
N ALA A 165 -2.60 1.13 -9.19
CA ALA A 165 -2.85 0.51 -7.89
C ALA A 165 -3.24 -0.97 -8.03
N GLY A 166 -4.08 -1.31 -9.01
CA GLY A 166 -4.45 -2.68 -9.34
C GLY A 166 -3.25 -3.55 -9.74
N ILE A 167 -2.41 -3.10 -10.67
CA ILE A 167 -1.21 -3.83 -11.10
C ILE A 167 -0.24 -4.07 -9.94
N SER A 168 -0.11 -3.09 -9.04
CA SER A 168 0.75 -3.19 -7.85
C SER A 168 0.30 -4.33 -6.92
N LEU A 169 -1.00 -4.60 -6.81
CA LEU A 169 -1.54 -5.73 -6.03
C LEU A 169 -1.02 -7.07 -6.57
N PHE A 170 -1.15 -7.29 -7.87
CA PHE A 170 -0.69 -8.52 -8.52
C PHE A 170 0.82 -8.72 -8.32
N GLY A 171 1.60 -7.64 -8.38
CA GLY A 171 3.03 -7.67 -8.09
C GLY A 171 3.34 -8.16 -6.68
N VAL A 172 2.61 -7.69 -5.67
CA VAL A 172 2.82 -8.14 -4.29
C VAL A 172 2.36 -9.58 -4.06
N VAL A 173 1.21 -9.97 -4.59
CA VAL A 173 0.72 -11.35 -4.49
C VAL A 173 1.72 -12.31 -5.13
N SER A 174 2.23 -11.97 -6.32
CA SER A 174 3.26 -12.75 -7.01
C SER A 174 4.55 -12.85 -6.18
N GLY A 175 5.03 -11.72 -5.63
CA GLY A 175 6.21 -11.69 -4.76
C GLY A 175 6.04 -12.53 -3.49
N LEU A 176 4.84 -12.55 -2.91
CA LEU A 176 4.52 -13.39 -1.75
C LEU A 176 4.52 -14.87 -2.11
N LEU A 177 3.89 -15.26 -3.21
CA LEU A 177 3.92 -16.63 -3.70
C LEU A 177 5.37 -17.08 -3.96
N ALA A 178 6.16 -16.27 -4.67
CA ALA A 178 7.57 -16.54 -4.89
C ALA A 178 8.33 -16.72 -3.56
N SER A 179 8.07 -15.87 -2.57
CA SER A 179 8.71 -16.00 -1.25
C SER A 179 8.30 -17.29 -0.52
N LEU A 180 7.06 -17.77 -0.70
CA LEU A 180 6.59 -19.02 -0.10
C LEU A 180 7.31 -20.22 -0.74
N PHE A 181 7.36 -20.27 -2.07
CA PHE A 181 8.09 -21.31 -2.79
C PHE A 181 9.58 -21.32 -2.44
N LEU A 182 10.22 -20.15 -2.41
CA LEU A 182 11.63 -20.03 -2.03
C LEU A 182 11.90 -20.53 -0.61
N ASN A 183 11.02 -20.25 0.37
CA ASN A 183 11.21 -20.77 1.72
C ASN A 183 11.11 -22.30 1.76
N LEU A 184 10.16 -22.90 1.04
CA LEU A 184 10.02 -24.37 0.96
C LEU A 184 11.27 -25.02 0.33
N THR A 185 11.80 -24.40 -0.74
CA THR A 185 13.02 -24.90 -1.38
C THR A 185 14.25 -24.73 -0.48
N ASN A 186 14.39 -23.60 0.21
CA ASN A 186 15.49 -23.36 1.14
C ASN A 186 15.46 -24.35 2.32
N GLU A 187 14.29 -24.65 2.89
CA GLU A 187 14.18 -25.66 3.95
C GLU A 187 14.63 -27.05 3.49
N GLN A 188 14.32 -27.45 2.24
CA GLN A 188 14.77 -28.71 1.66
C GLN A 188 16.29 -28.74 1.41
N ILE A 189 16.85 -27.63 0.93
CA ILE A 189 18.30 -27.48 0.72
C ILE A 189 19.03 -27.56 2.07
N ASP A 190 18.53 -26.88 3.10
CA ASP A 190 19.10 -26.91 4.44
C ASP A 190 19.06 -28.32 5.06
N MET A 191 17.96 -29.06 4.85
CA MET A 191 17.86 -30.46 5.25
C MET A 191 18.91 -31.34 4.56
N LYS A 192 19.04 -31.25 3.23
CA LYS A 192 20.05 -31.99 2.46
C LYS A 192 21.48 -31.63 2.85
N ASN A 193 21.75 -30.35 3.09
CA ASN A 193 23.07 -29.88 3.52
C ASN A 193 23.42 -30.45 4.91
N ARG A 194 22.45 -30.54 5.83
CA ARG A 194 22.64 -31.18 7.14
C ARG A 194 22.89 -32.68 7.01
N GLU A 195 22.13 -33.38 6.18
CA GLU A 195 22.33 -34.82 5.92
C GLU A 195 23.72 -35.08 5.31
N LEU A 196 24.11 -34.33 4.28
CA LEU A 196 25.41 -34.45 3.63
C LEU A 196 26.55 -34.17 4.60
N SER A 197 26.44 -33.13 5.42
CA SER A 197 27.45 -32.80 6.45
C SER A 197 27.60 -33.94 7.47
N SER A 198 26.49 -34.56 7.88
CA SER A 198 26.51 -35.71 8.79
C SER A 198 27.18 -36.94 8.15
N ALA A 199 26.94 -37.19 6.86
CA ALA A 199 27.57 -38.28 6.13
C ALA A 199 29.09 -38.08 5.99
N ILE A 200 29.52 -36.86 5.65
CA ILE A 200 30.95 -36.50 5.59
C ILE A 200 31.61 -36.73 6.95
N SER A 201 31.01 -36.26 8.04
CA SER A 201 31.59 -36.46 9.38
C SER A 201 31.74 -37.94 9.77
N LYS A 202 30.80 -38.81 9.35
CA LYS A 202 30.89 -40.26 9.58
C LYS A 202 32.02 -40.89 8.78
N LEU A 203 32.15 -40.54 7.50
CA LEU A 203 33.22 -41.02 6.64
C LEU A 203 34.60 -40.57 7.12
N GLU A 204 34.74 -39.35 7.64
CA GLU A 204 35.99 -38.89 8.25
C GLU A 204 36.36 -39.71 9.49
N LEU A 205 35.37 -40.06 10.31
CA LEU A 205 35.54 -40.91 11.50
C LEU A 205 35.97 -42.34 11.13
N GLU A 206 35.29 -42.97 10.16
CA GLU A 206 35.63 -44.31 9.66
C GLU A 206 37.04 -44.33 9.04
N ASN A 207 37.40 -43.32 8.25
CA ASN A 207 38.74 -43.19 7.68
C ASN A 207 39.82 -43.03 8.76
N ALA A 208 39.55 -42.25 9.81
CA ALA A 208 40.47 -42.11 10.94
C ALA A 208 40.66 -43.44 11.68
N GLU A 209 39.58 -44.21 11.85
CA GLU A 209 39.64 -45.53 12.48
C GLU A 209 40.42 -46.53 11.63
N LEU A 210 40.13 -46.62 10.34
CA LEU A 210 40.84 -47.50 9.40
C LEU A 210 42.34 -47.18 9.37
N LYS A 211 42.71 -45.91 9.32
CA LYS A 211 44.13 -45.48 9.41
C LYS A 211 44.78 -45.94 10.71
N ARG A 212 44.09 -45.88 11.86
CA ARG A 212 44.60 -46.40 13.13
C ARG A 212 44.79 -47.93 13.08
N ARG A 213 43.83 -48.68 12.53
CA ARG A 213 43.92 -50.14 12.41
C ARG A 213 45.11 -50.57 11.53
N ILE A 214 45.30 -49.92 10.38
CA ILE A 214 46.44 -50.19 9.49
C ILE A 214 47.77 -49.91 10.20
N LYS A 215 47.87 -48.81 10.96
CA LYS A 215 49.09 -48.48 11.72
C LYS A 215 49.43 -49.55 12.76
N ASN A 216 48.43 -50.05 13.50
CA ASN A 216 48.62 -51.10 14.49
C ASN A 216 49.06 -52.43 13.85
N LEU A 217 48.51 -52.78 12.68
CA LEU A 217 48.88 -54.00 11.95
C LEU A 217 50.32 -53.92 11.39
N ARG A 218 50.73 -52.78 10.83
CA ARG A 218 52.14 -52.60 10.40
C ARG A 218 53.12 -52.67 11.57
N GLY A 219 52.74 -52.17 12.76
CA GLY A 219 53.57 -52.28 13.96
C GLY A 219 53.82 -53.71 14.42
N LYS A 220 52.81 -54.59 14.31
CA LYS A 220 52.92 -56.01 14.70
C LYS A 220 53.66 -56.90 13.70
N SER A 221 53.82 -56.47 12.45
CA SER A 221 54.46 -57.28 11.40
C SER A 221 55.95 -56.96 11.20
N GLY A 222 56.49 -56.00 11.95
CA GLY A 222 57.90 -55.59 11.91
C GLY A 222 58.72 -56.05 13.12
N GLU A 223 58.10 -56.76 14.07
CA GLU A 223 58.75 -57.57 15.12
C GLU A 223 58.83 -59.03 14.67
#